data_AF-A0A165MBX1-F1
#
_entry.id   AF-A0A165MBX1-F1
#
_cell.length_a   1.000
_cell.length_b   1.000
_cell.length_c   1.000
_cell.angle_alpha   90.00
_cell.angle_beta   90.00
_cell.angle_gamma   90.00
#
_symmetry.space_group_name_H-M   'P 1'
#
loop_
_entity.id
_entity.type
_entity.pdbx_description
1 polymer ?
#
loop_
_entity_poly.entity_id
_entity_poly.type
_entity_poly.pdbx_seq_one_letter_code
_entity_poly.pdbx_strand_id
1 'polypeptide(L)'
;MSSTLAVNPPSPDDAEKGVANVYPGEIAITFGNEKGDLATTEILPVLPVDEKGQKPPPKLAQKASKPAKRKVSRWILFQLWYNTYRKLFTIVFTVNIIMFGFAASGHWHYARQYGGAMAVGNFNVAVLVRNEIFGRCLYLFVNTCFAKWTPLRFRLMCTSILQHLGGIHSGCAISGIIWLILRTVDVFQAHKDEHAVVLAFGVLTCVTMVTTAVAALPWVRNTHHNVFERWHRFMGWSSLVLTWMFVLLSDLWDTTTHRWNLSGEHIVHQQDFWYVMCMTFWIALPWICTRKVPVEVELPSNKVAVLRFQRGMQQGLLARISRSAVKEYHAFGIISEGTHAKYHYLVCGVQGDFTRSLVNDPPKYIWTREVKFAGVSNTSTLYKRGIRICTGTGIGAALSTCIQSPNWFLIWIGSDQEKTFGPTISGLIKDNIEPERYLLWDSKTRGGRPDTRKILKEVYKSFNAEVVFITSNYTGNSEMMQACLLEEGIPCFGTLWDFVSANGSPVISS
;
A
#
# COMPACT_ATOMS: atom_id res chain seq x y z
N MET A 1 -42.54 17.31 1.27
CA MET A 1 -42.05 16.42 2.35
C MET A 1 -42.12 15.00 1.82
N SER A 2 -40.99 14.44 1.38
CA SER A 2 -40.88 13.05 0.92
C SER A 2 -39.63 12.48 1.59
N SER A 3 -39.85 11.51 2.49
CA SER A 3 -38.77 10.86 3.22
C SER A 3 -38.15 9.77 2.34
N THR A 4 -36.90 9.98 1.94
CA THR A 4 -36.10 8.95 1.30
C THR A 4 -35.45 8.13 2.41
N LEU A 5 -35.92 6.89 2.58
CA LEU A 5 -35.30 5.91 3.46
C LEU A 5 -33.88 5.63 2.94
N ALA A 6 -32.89 6.14 3.66
CA ALA A 6 -31.49 5.86 3.44
C ALA A 6 -31.21 4.39 3.75
N VAL A 7 -31.01 3.57 2.71
CA VAL A 7 -30.44 2.24 2.85
C VAL A 7 -28.97 2.41 3.19
N ASN A 8 -28.61 2.18 4.45
CA ASN A 8 -27.22 2.20 4.89
C ASN A 8 -26.38 1.20 4.08
N PRO A 9 -25.18 1.58 3.61
CA PRO A 9 -24.30 0.65 2.94
C PRO A 9 -23.91 -0.50 3.90
N PRO A 10 -23.81 -1.75 3.41
CA PRO A 10 -23.39 -2.88 4.24
C PRO A 10 -21.99 -2.64 4.80
N SER A 11 -21.76 -3.09 6.03
CA SER A 11 -20.49 -2.93 6.71
C SER A 11 -19.41 -3.80 6.03
N PRO A 12 -18.11 -3.46 6.14
CA PRO A 12 -17.02 -4.27 5.58
C PRO A 12 -17.00 -5.74 6.08
N ASP A 13 -17.65 -6.04 7.20
CA ASP A 13 -17.82 -7.40 7.75
C ASP A 13 -18.86 -8.23 6.99
N ASP A 14 -19.76 -7.61 6.23
CA ASP A 14 -20.85 -8.31 5.55
C ASP A 14 -20.39 -8.97 4.24
N ALA A 15 -19.20 -8.61 3.74
CA ALA A 15 -18.52 -9.38 2.69
C ALA A 15 -17.92 -10.70 3.20
N GLU A 16 -17.75 -10.85 4.53
CA GLU A 16 -17.20 -12.04 5.19
C GLU A 16 -18.27 -12.96 5.81
N LYS A 17 -19.55 -12.55 5.81
CA LYS A 17 -20.67 -13.40 6.26
C LYS A 17 -21.39 -13.99 5.04
N GLY A 18 -21.46 -15.32 4.98
CA GLY A 18 -22.38 -15.99 4.07
C GLY A 18 -23.81 -15.46 4.26
N VAL A 19 -24.56 -15.42 3.17
CA VAL A 19 -25.94 -14.92 3.07
C VAL A 19 -26.76 -15.23 4.32
N ALA A 20 -27.16 -14.20 5.06
CA ALA A 20 -28.29 -14.32 5.97
C ALA A 20 -29.55 -14.45 5.11
N ASN A 21 -30.37 -15.47 5.36
CA ASN A 21 -31.66 -15.64 4.70
C ASN A 21 -32.49 -14.38 4.91
N VAL A 22 -32.65 -13.58 3.85
CA VAL A 22 -33.61 -12.49 3.81
C VAL A 22 -34.95 -13.11 3.43
N TYR A 23 -35.87 -13.12 4.38
CA TYR A 23 -37.28 -13.43 4.12
C TYR A 23 -37.86 -12.32 3.22
N PRO A 24 -38.49 -12.64 2.08
CA PRO A 24 -39.14 -11.62 1.27
C PRO A 24 -40.44 -11.20 1.96
N GLY A 25 -40.48 -9.94 2.40
CA GLY A 25 -41.75 -9.22 2.59
C GLY A 25 -42.35 -8.86 1.22
N GLU A 26 -43.68 -8.77 1.16
CA GLU A 26 -44.44 -8.47 -0.06
C GLU A 26 -43.94 -7.17 -0.73
N ILE A 27 -43.50 -7.27 -1.98
CA ILE A 27 -43.22 -6.13 -2.84
C ILE A 27 -44.06 -6.31 -4.11
N ALA A 28 -45.12 -5.51 -4.25
CA ALA A 28 -45.86 -5.41 -5.49
C ALA A 28 -45.05 -4.55 -6.49
N ILE A 29 -44.75 -5.09 -7.68
CA ILE A 29 -44.07 -4.36 -8.76
C ILE A 29 -45.03 -4.29 -9.95
N THR A 30 -45.37 -3.07 -10.37
CA THR A 30 -46.23 -2.81 -11.54
C THR A 30 -45.34 -2.53 -12.77
N PHE A 31 -45.62 -3.19 -13.90
CA PHE A 31 -45.00 -2.86 -15.19
C PHE A 31 -46.07 -2.30 -16.13
N GLY A 32 -45.80 -1.15 -16.75
CA GLY A 32 -46.60 -0.65 -17.86
C GLY A 32 -46.11 -1.24 -19.18
N ASN A 33 -47.04 -1.73 -20.01
CA ASN A 33 -46.74 -2.12 -21.39
C ASN A 33 -47.55 -1.25 -22.37
N GLU A 34 -47.07 -1.10 -23.61
CA GLU A 34 -47.45 -0.06 -24.60
C GLU A 34 -48.91 -0.08 -25.13
N LYS A 35 -49.87 -0.68 -24.41
CA LYS A 35 -51.31 -0.60 -24.75
C LYS A 35 -52.23 -0.25 -23.58
N GLY A 36 -51.71 0.23 -22.45
CA GLY A 36 -52.52 0.96 -21.46
C GLY A 36 -53.48 0.14 -20.60
N ASP A 37 -53.41 -1.19 -20.61
CA ASP A 37 -54.18 -2.03 -19.68
C ASP A 37 -53.30 -2.57 -18.54
N LEU A 38 -53.73 -2.31 -17.30
CA LEU A 38 -53.10 -2.77 -16.05
C LEU A 38 -53.53 -4.22 -15.76
N ALA A 39 -52.58 -5.16 -15.76
CA ALA A 39 -52.82 -6.52 -15.27
C ALA A 39 -52.22 -6.69 -13.87
N THR A 40 -53.09 -6.97 -12.88
CA THR A 40 -52.70 -7.30 -11.50
C THR A 40 -52.69 -8.82 -11.36
N THR A 41 -51.55 -9.41 -10.96
CA THR A 41 -51.48 -10.83 -10.62
C THR A 41 -51.19 -10.98 -9.13
N GLU A 42 -52.18 -11.44 -8.37
CA GLU A 42 -52.03 -11.78 -6.95
C GLU A 42 -51.43 -13.18 -6.80
N ILE A 43 -50.34 -13.30 -6.04
CA ILE A 43 -49.76 -14.59 -5.65
C ILE A 43 -50.18 -14.85 -4.20
N LEU A 44 -51.06 -15.83 -4.00
CA LEU A 44 -51.51 -16.30 -2.69
C LEU A 44 -50.35 -16.92 -1.88
N PRO A 45 -50.18 -16.56 -0.59
CA PRO A 45 -49.21 -17.21 0.28
C PRO A 45 -49.74 -18.58 0.74
N VAL A 46 -48.95 -19.64 0.51
CA VAL A 46 -49.21 -20.97 1.03
C VAL A 46 -48.96 -20.99 2.54
N LEU A 47 -50.01 -21.25 3.32
CA LEU A 47 -49.93 -21.50 4.77
C LEU A 47 -49.22 -22.84 5.06
N PRO A 48 -48.55 -22.97 6.22
CA PRO A 48 -47.74 -24.16 6.52
C PRO A 48 -48.60 -25.38 6.82
N VAL A 49 -48.18 -26.54 6.30
CA VAL A 49 -48.73 -27.86 6.61
C VAL A 49 -48.19 -28.34 7.97
N ASP A 50 -49.08 -28.72 8.88
CA ASP A 50 -48.76 -29.43 10.12
C ASP A 50 -48.34 -30.87 9.79
N GLU A 51 -47.05 -31.20 9.96
CA GLU A 51 -46.58 -32.59 10.02
C GLU A 51 -46.10 -32.95 11.42
N LYS A 52 -46.99 -33.59 12.18
CA LYS A 52 -46.62 -34.42 13.32
C LYS A 52 -45.97 -35.71 12.81
N GLY A 53 -44.70 -35.89 13.14
CA GLY A 53 -44.08 -37.22 13.28
C GLY A 53 -43.08 -37.62 12.19
N GLN A 54 -41.85 -37.13 12.27
CA GLN A 54 -40.69 -37.81 11.69
C GLN A 54 -39.47 -37.74 12.62
N LYS A 55 -38.78 -38.88 12.73
CA LYS A 55 -37.64 -39.16 13.61
C LYS A 55 -36.53 -38.12 13.48
N PRO A 56 -35.76 -37.84 14.54
CA PRO A 56 -34.69 -36.84 14.47
C PRO A 56 -33.63 -37.26 13.45
N PRO A 57 -33.19 -36.35 12.56
CA PRO A 57 -32.09 -36.62 11.65
C PRO A 57 -30.78 -36.84 12.45
N PRO A 58 -29.81 -37.59 11.91
CA PRO A 58 -28.55 -37.82 12.58
C PRO A 58 -27.89 -36.48 12.91
N LYS A 59 -27.42 -36.33 14.16
CA LYS A 59 -26.74 -35.14 14.65
C LYS A 59 -25.71 -34.69 13.62
N LEU A 60 -25.98 -33.54 12.99
CA LEU A 60 -25.03 -32.77 12.22
C LEU A 60 -23.72 -32.73 13.00
N ALA A 61 -22.63 -33.11 12.31
CA ALA A 61 -21.28 -33.05 12.80
C ALA A 61 -21.08 -31.77 13.62
N GLN A 62 -20.61 -31.94 14.86
CA GLN A 62 -20.32 -30.86 15.78
C GLN A 62 -19.60 -29.75 15.03
N LYS A 63 -20.19 -28.54 15.05
CA LYS A 63 -19.52 -27.29 14.67
C LYS A 63 -18.15 -27.34 15.36
N ALA A 64 -17.09 -27.52 14.58
CA ALA A 64 -15.72 -27.54 15.11
C ALA A 64 -15.57 -26.31 16.02
N SER A 65 -15.24 -26.55 17.29
CA SER A 65 -15.05 -25.49 18.26
C SER A 65 -14.03 -24.52 17.70
N LYS A 66 -14.37 -23.22 17.67
CA LYS A 66 -13.42 -22.18 17.26
C LYS A 66 -12.17 -22.36 18.11
N PRO A 67 -10.97 -22.49 17.51
CA PRO A 67 -9.75 -22.68 18.29
C PRO A 67 -9.65 -21.54 19.30
N ALA A 68 -9.43 -21.89 20.57
CA ALA A 68 -9.36 -20.91 21.65
C ALA A 68 -8.29 -19.87 21.30
N LYS A 69 -8.67 -18.58 21.24
CA LYS A 69 -7.74 -17.48 21.00
C LYS A 69 -6.73 -17.44 22.14
N ARG A 70 -5.58 -18.08 21.94
CA ARG A 70 -4.49 -18.10 22.93
C ARG A 70 -3.98 -16.66 23.10
N LYS A 71 -3.87 -16.20 24.35
CA LYS A 71 -3.38 -14.85 24.65
C LYS A 71 -1.95 -14.70 24.12
N VAL A 72 -1.75 -13.78 23.17
CA VAL A 72 -0.44 -13.43 22.63
C VAL A 72 0.31 -12.58 23.65
N SER A 73 1.60 -12.87 23.86
CA SER A 73 2.43 -12.09 24.80
C SER A 73 2.51 -10.63 24.39
N ARG A 74 2.47 -9.72 25.37
CA ARG A 74 2.67 -8.27 25.14
C ARG A 74 4.00 -7.97 24.45
N TRP A 75 5.03 -8.79 24.69
CA TRP A 75 6.32 -8.65 24.02
C TRP A 75 6.25 -8.86 22.51
N ILE A 76 5.50 -9.87 22.06
CA ILE A 76 5.31 -10.16 20.62
C ILE A 76 4.53 -9.02 19.96
N LEU A 77 3.50 -8.51 20.63
CA LEU A 77 2.75 -7.34 20.17
C LEU A 77 3.65 -6.12 20.05
N PHE A 78 4.54 -5.90 21.03
CA PHE A 78 5.53 -4.83 20.98
C PHE A 78 6.54 -5.02 19.83
N GLN A 79 7.04 -6.22 19.58
CA GLN A 79 7.96 -6.48 18.46
C GLN A 79 7.32 -6.22 17.09
N LEU A 80 6.04 -6.60 16.93
CA LEU A 80 5.27 -6.32 15.71
C LEU A 80 4.96 -4.83 15.55
N TRP A 81 4.66 -4.15 16.65
CA TRP A 81 4.44 -2.71 16.66
C TRP A 81 5.74 -1.95 16.35
N TYR A 82 6.83 -2.21 17.07
CA TYR A 82 8.15 -1.62 16.86
C TYR A 82 8.92 -2.33 15.73
N ASN A 83 8.27 -2.41 14.58
CA ASN A 83 8.84 -2.95 13.34
C ASN A 83 9.96 -2.08 12.78
N THR A 84 10.58 -2.54 11.70
CA THR A 84 11.72 -1.86 11.07
C THR A 84 11.39 -0.46 10.56
N TYR A 85 10.13 -0.18 10.20
CA TYR A 85 9.71 1.17 9.83
C TYR A 85 9.91 2.13 11.00
N ARG A 86 9.40 1.77 12.19
CA ARG A 86 9.53 2.61 13.39
C ARG A 86 10.97 2.72 13.85
N LYS A 87 11.77 1.65 13.72
CA LYS A 87 13.22 1.69 14.00
C LYS A 87 13.95 2.68 13.08
N LEU A 88 13.73 2.60 11.77
CA LEU A 88 14.35 3.51 10.79
C LEU A 88 13.91 4.96 11.03
N PHE A 89 12.63 5.18 11.32
CA PHE A 89 12.12 6.50 11.71
C PHE A 89 12.84 7.02 12.96
N THR A 90 12.90 6.23 14.04
CA THR A 90 13.56 6.63 15.28
C THR A 90 15.03 6.99 15.04
N ILE A 91 15.76 6.19 14.27
CA ILE A 91 17.17 6.45 13.96
C ILE A 91 17.32 7.78 13.22
N VAL A 92 16.63 7.95 12.09
CA VAL A 92 16.74 9.15 11.23
C VAL A 92 16.30 10.41 11.98
N PHE A 93 15.19 10.33 12.71
CA PHE A 93 14.66 11.44 13.48
C PHE A 93 15.58 11.82 14.64
N THR A 94 16.08 10.85 15.41
CA THR A 94 16.98 11.12 16.54
C THR A 94 18.26 11.79 16.09
N VAL A 95 18.88 11.32 15.01
CA VAL A 95 20.09 11.95 14.44
C VAL A 95 19.79 13.39 14.04
N ASN A 96 18.66 13.65 13.38
CA ASN A 96 18.25 15.01 13.01
C ASN A 96 17.97 15.92 14.21
N ILE A 97 17.33 15.42 15.27
CA ILE A 97 17.04 16.21 16.48
C ILE A 97 18.32 16.55 17.24
N ILE A 98 19.29 15.63 17.33
CA ILE A 98 20.60 15.90 17.92
C ILE A 98 21.31 17.01 17.13
N MET A 99 21.37 16.85 15.81
CA MET A 99 21.93 17.83 14.87
C MET A 99 21.25 19.21 14.98
N PHE A 100 19.93 19.22 15.05
CA PHE A 100 19.13 20.42 15.28
C PHE A 100 19.45 21.06 16.62
N GLY A 101 19.59 20.28 17.69
CA GLY A 101 19.96 20.77 19.02
C GLY A 101 21.31 21.50 19.03
N PHE A 102 22.31 20.97 18.33
CA PHE A 102 23.60 21.66 18.16
C PHE A 102 23.48 22.97 17.37
N ALA A 103 22.66 23.00 16.31
CA ALA A 103 22.44 24.22 15.53
C ALA A 103 21.66 25.28 16.33
N ALA A 104 20.57 24.89 16.98
CA ALA A 104 19.72 25.79 17.78
C ALA A 104 20.48 26.38 18.98
N SER A 105 21.35 25.59 19.62
CA SER A 105 22.21 26.05 20.72
C SER A 105 23.43 26.86 20.29
N GLY A 106 23.64 27.05 18.98
CA GLY A 106 24.76 27.84 18.44
C GLY A 106 26.09 27.08 18.33
N HIS A 107 26.16 25.82 18.75
CA HIS A 107 27.38 24.99 18.66
C HIS A 107 27.69 24.51 17.23
N TRP A 108 26.75 24.66 16.29
CA TRP A 108 26.95 24.33 14.89
C TRP A 108 26.62 25.50 13.96
N HIS A 109 27.58 26.41 13.82
CA HIS A 109 27.45 27.63 13.00
C HIS A 109 27.12 27.33 11.53
N TYR A 110 27.73 26.29 10.95
CA TYR A 110 27.47 25.91 9.57
C TYR A 110 25.99 25.57 9.34
N ALA A 111 25.36 24.80 10.22
CA ALA A 111 23.94 24.45 10.08
C ALA A 111 23.00 25.65 10.31
N ARG A 112 23.42 26.65 11.08
CA ARG A 112 22.70 27.92 11.21
C ARG A 112 22.77 28.73 9.92
N GLN A 113 23.96 28.86 9.34
CA GLN A 113 24.17 29.58 8.08
C GLN A 113 23.45 28.90 6.90
N TYR A 114 23.53 27.57 6.82
CA TYR A 114 22.99 26.77 5.73
C TYR A 114 21.74 25.98 6.14
N GLY A 115 20.89 26.55 7.01
CA GLY A 115 19.69 25.89 7.52
C GLY A 115 18.68 25.48 6.43
N GLY A 116 18.59 26.27 5.35
CA GLY A 116 17.81 25.93 4.16
C GLY A 116 18.29 24.64 3.50
N ALA A 117 19.62 24.46 3.36
CA ALA A 117 20.21 23.24 2.82
C ALA A 117 19.93 22.02 3.69
N MET A 118 19.91 22.16 5.02
CA MET A 118 19.55 21.07 5.94
C MET A 118 18.08 20.63 5.78
N ALA A 119 17.18 21.60 5.58
CA ALA A 119 15.77 21.33 5.33
C ALA A 119 15.54 20.60 4.00
N VAL A 120 16.06 21.17 2.90
CA VAL A 120 15.88 20.59 1.56
C VAL A 120 16.66 19.29 1.40
N GLY A 121 17.82 19.14 2.03
CA GLY A 121 18.57 17.87 2.05
C GLY A 121 17.75 16.73 2.65
N ASN A 122 17.04 16.99 3.75
CA ASN A 122 16.08 16.05 4.33
C ASN A 122 14.92 15.73 3.36
N PHE A 123 14.31 16.75 2.74
CA PHE A 123 13.24 16.51 1.76
C PHE A 123 13.73 15.72 0.53
N ASN A 124 14.96 15.95 0.09
CA ASN A 124 15.56 15.23 -1.02
C ASN A 124 15.64 13.72 -0.73
N VAL A 125 16.16 13.35 0.44
CA VAL A 125 16.19 11.94 0.89
C VAL A 125 14.77 11.39 1.05
N ALA A 126 13.86 12.17 1.63
CA ALA A 126 12.47 11.75 1.80
C ALA A 126 11.81 11.40 0.45
N VAL A 127 12.03 12.21 -0.59
CA VAL A 127 11.53 11.94 -1.94
C VAL A 127 12.27 10.79 -2.60
N LEU A 128 13.60 10.74 -2.50
CA LEU A 128 14.45 9.74 -3.14
C LEU A 128 14.05 8.31 -2.75
N VAL A 129 13.87 8.03 -1.46
CA VAL A 129 13.51 6.68 -0.98
C VAL A 129 12.09 6.24 -1.39
N ARG A 130 11.26 7.16 -1.88
CA ARG A 130 9.94 6.89 -2.47
C ARG A 130 9.94 6.89 -4.00
N ASN A 131 11.07 7.20 -4.64
CA ASN A 131 11.21 7.17 -6.09
C ASN A 131 11.29 5.72 -6.61
N GLU A 132 10.53 5.41 -7.66
CA GLU A 132 10.39 4.04 -8.18
C GLU A 132 11.66 3.52 -8.85
N ILE A 133 12.41 4.40 -9.53
CA ILE A 133 13.65 4.03 -10.20
C ILE A 133 14.75 3.82 -9.17
N PHE A 134 14.87 4.73 -8.19
CA PHE A 134 15.79 4.53 -7.07
C PHE A 134 15.49 3.21 -6.34
N GLY A 135 14.23 2.97 -5.98
CA GLY A 135 13.80 1.72 -5.36
C GLY A 135 14.16 0.50 -6.23
N ARG A 136 13.94 0.57 -7.55
CA ARG A 136 14.33 -0.50 -8.47
C ARG A 136 15.82 -0.79 -8.47
N CYS A 137 16.65 0.24 -8.57
CA CYS A 137 18.10 0.11 -8.52
C CYS A 137 18.56 -0.47 -7.19
N LEU A 138 17.97 -0.02 -6.08
CA LEU A 138 18.31 -0.49 -4.74
C LEU A 138 17.97 -1.97 -4.54
N TYR A 139 16.77 -2.41 -4.95
CA TYR A 139 16.39 -3.82 -4.91
C TYR A 139 17.28 -4.68 -5.82
N LEU A 140 17.60 -4.19 -7.02
CA LEU A 140 18.51 -4.87 -7.95
C LEU A 140 19.91 -5.03 -7.34
N PHE A 141 20.45 -3.96 -6.76
CA PHE A 141 21.75 -3.98 -6.10
C PHE A 141 21.79 -5.01 -4.96
N VAL A 142 20.80 -4.96 -4.05
CA VAL A 142 20.71 -5.88 -2.90
C VAL A 142 20.60 -7.33 -3.37
N ASN A 143 19.71 -7.62 -4.32
CA ASN A 143 19.52 -8.98 -4.82
C ASN A 143 20.76 -9.51 -5.56
N THR A 144 21.44 -8.66 -6.32
CA THR A 144 22.63 -9.07 -7.08
C THR A 144 23.83 -9.32 -6.17
N CYS A 145 24.06 -8.41 -5.22
CA CYS A 145 25.28 -8.45 -4.40
C CYS A 145 25.17 -9.45 -3.25
N PHE A 146 23.98 -9.65 -2.68
CA PHE A 146 23.84 -10.36 -1.39
C PHE A 146 23.13 -11.71 -1.45
N ALA A 147 22.47 -12.07 -2.57
CA ALA A 147 21.69 -13.31 -2.63
C ALA A 147 22.50 -14.59 -2.40
N LYS A 148 23.76 -14.67 -2.88
CA LYS A 148 24.48 -15.96 -2.98
C LYS A 148 25.26 -16.36 -1.73
N TRP A 149 25.91 -15.41 -1.06
CA TRP A 149 26.94 -15.70 -0.05
C TRP A 149 26.59 -15.21 1.36
N THR A 150 25.60 -14.33 1.51
CA THR A 150 25.34 -13.70 2.81
C THR A 150 24.54 -14.61 3.76
N PRO A 151 24.81 -14.57 5.08
CA PRO A 151 24.04 -15.34 6.07
C PRO A 151 22.55 -14.99 6.03
N LEU A 152 21.68 -15.94 6.40
CA LEU A 152 20.22 -15.74 6.37
C LEU A 152 19.77 -14.50 7.17
N ARG A 153 20.36 -14.25 8.34
CA ARG A 153 20.04 -13.06 9.16
C ARG A 153 20.28 -11.75 8.41
N PHE A 154 21.34 -11.67 7.61
CA PHE A 154 21.65 -10.49 6.80
C PHE A 154 20.62 -10.32 5.68
N ARG A 155 20.28 -11.42 4.97
CA ARG A 155 19.24 -11.41 3.93
C ARG A 155 17.88 -10.97 4.46
N LEU A 156 17.49 -11.46 5.65
CA LEU A 156 16.28 -11.03 6.37
C LEU A 156 16.33 -9.53 6.71
N MET A 157 17.47 -9.03 7.20
CA MET A 157 17.65 -7.60 7.46
C MET A 157 17.49 -6.77 6.18
N CYS A 158 18.09 -7.19 5.06
CA CYS A 158 17.94 -6.54 3.77
C CYS A 158 16.46 -6.45 3.34
N THR A 159 15.73 -7.57 3.35
CA THR A 159 14.29 -7.56 3.04
C THR A 159 13.52 -6.64 3.98
N SER A 160 13.85 -6.67 5.28
CA SER A 160 13.20 -5.84 6.28
C SER A 160 13.40 -4.35 6.00
N ILE A 161 14.62 -3.90 5.72
CA ILE A 161 14.93 -2.50 5.41
C ILE A 161 14.23 -2.07 4.11
N LEU A 162 14.34 -2.87 3.05
CA LEU A 162 13.76 -2.58 1.74
C LEU A 162 12.23 -2.47 1.78
N GLN A 163 11.57 -3.29 2.58
CA GLN A 163 10.13 -3.22 2.78
C GLN A 163 9.73 -1.96 3.57
N HIS A 164 10.56 -1.52 4.52
CA HIS A 164 10.22 -0.47 5.48
C HIS A 164 10.90 0.89 5.21
N LEU A 165 11.31 1.16 3.96
CA LEU A 165 11.91 2.45 3.54
C LEU A 165 11.02 3.67 3.87
N GLY A 166 9.71 3.46 4.03
CA GLY A 166 8.80 4.50 4.51
C GLY A 166 9.19 5.13 5.85
N GLY A 167 9.90 4.41 6.72
CA GLY A 167 10.39 4.94 7.99
C GLY A 167 11.43 6.05 7.79
N ILE A 168 12.32 5.88 6.81
CA ILE A 168 13.30 6.89 6.39
C ILE A 168 12.58 8.10 5.80
N HIS A 169 11.62 7.86 4.90
CA HIS A 169 10.81 8.91 4.29
C HIS A 169 10.15 9.81 5.34
N SER A 170 9.43 9.23 6.30
CA SER A 170 8.76 10.00 7.33
C SER A 170 9.73 10.67 8.30
N GLY A 171 10.84 10.00 8.66
CA GLY A 171 11.85 10.58 9.55
C GLY A 171 12.48 11.83 8.93
N CYS A 172 12.87 11.75 7.66
CA CYS A 172 13.40 12.88 6.91
C CYS A 172 12.34 13.96 6.64
N ALA A 173 11.10 13.60 6.29
CA ALA A 173 10.06 14.58 6.01
C ALA A 173 9.74 15.46 7.24
N ILE A 174 9.56 14.85 8.43
CA ILE A 174 9.31 15.61 9.66
C ILE A 174 10.55 16.42 10.07
N SER A 175 11.75 15.83 9.95
CA SER A 175 12.99 16.55 10.24
C SER A 175 13.19 17.75 9.32
N GLY A 176 12.92 17.61 8.03
CA GLY A 176 12.98 18.69 7.05
C GLY A 176 12.02 19.83 7.37
N ILE A 177 10.81 19.52 7.88
CA ILE A 177 9.86 20.54 8.37
C ILE A 177 10.45 21.30 9.57
N ILE A 178 11.06 20.60 10.53
CA ILE A 178 11.67 21.23 11.71
C ILE A 178 12.81 22.17 11.29
N TRP A 179 13.68 21.72 10.39
CA TRP A 179 14.75 22.56 9.83
C TRP A 179 14.22 23.76 9.03
N LEU A 180 13.16 23.56 8.25
CA LEU A 180 12.51 24.63 7.50
C LEU A 180 11.90 25.68 8.45
N ILE A 181 11.28 25.25 9.55
CA ILE A 181 10.76 26.16 10.58
C ILE A 181 11.90 26.96 11.20
N LEU A 182 13.02 26.33 11.54
CA LEU A 182 14.20 27.06 12.06
C LEU A 182 14.71 28.08 11.05
N ARG A 183 14.85 27.71 9.77
CA ARG A 183 15.26 28.65 8.73
C ARG A 183 14.29 29.84 8.63
N THR A 184 12.99 29.58 8.65
CA THR A 184 11.99 30.64 8.64
C THR A 184 12.10 31.53 9.89
N VAL A 185 12.27 30.95 11.08
CA VAL A 185 12.49 31.73 12.32
C VAL A 185 13.72 32.63 12.20
N ASP A 186 14.80 32.15 11.61
CA ASP A 186 16.03 32.94 11.44
C ASP A 186 15.82 34.13 10.49
N VAL A 187 15.10 33.94 9.38
CA VAL A 187 14.71 35.04 8.49
C VAL A 187 13.81 36.05 9.23
N PHE A 188 12.90 35.58 10.08
CA PHE A 188 12.07 36.46 10.91
C PHE A 188 12.85 37.20 12.00
N GLN A 189 13.89 36.60 12.58
CA GLN A 189 14.77 37.31 13.50
C GLN A 189 15.53 38.43 12.78
N ALA A 190 15.92 38.20 11.52
CA ALA A 190 16.55 39.16 10.63
C ALA A 190 15.55 40.05 9.85
N HIS A 191 14.26 40.10 10.22
CA HIS A 191 13.21 40.80 9.46
C HIS A 191 13.46 42.28 9.14
N LYS A 192 14.39 42.94 9.85
CA LYS A 192 14.75 44.35 9.58
C LYS A 192 15.59 44.48 8.31
N ASP A 193 16.38 43.45 8.00
CA ASP A 193 17.33 43.42 6.90
C ASP A 193 16.81 42.54 5.74
N GLU A 194 15.78 41.74 6.01
CA GLU A 194 15.12 40.84 5.05
C GLU A 194 13.92 41.50 4.36
N HIS A 195 13.71 41.17 3.09
CA HIS A 195 12.55 41.66 2.35
C HIS A 195 11.26 40.92 2.77
N ALA A 196 10.14 41.65 2.88
CA ALA A 196 8.85 41.09 3.30
C ALA A 196 8.36 39.89 2.46
N VAL A 197 8.73 39.85 1.18
CA VAL A 197 8.41 38.74 0.28
C VAL A 197 9.13 37.46 0.69
N VAL A 198 10.40 37.53 1.12
CA VAL A 198 11.16 36.35 1.59
C VAL A 198 10.49 35.75 2.82
N LEU A 199 10.08 36.60 3.77
CA LEU A 199 9.30 36.21 4.96
C LEU A 199 7.99 35.52 4.57
N ALA A 200 7.22 36.10 3.65
CA ALA A 200 5.93 35.56 3.20
C ALA A 200 6.09 34.17 2.57
N PHE A 201 7.08 33.98 1.69
CA PHE A 201 7.34 32.69 1.06
C PHE A 201 7.88 31.64 2.04
N GLY A 202 8.67 32.04 3.05
CA GLY A 202 9.08 31.15 4.14
C GLY A 202 7.87 30.60 4.91
N VAL A 203 6.94 31.47 5.32
CA VAL A 203 5.69 31.06 6.00
C VAL A 203 4.83 30.17 5.10
N LEU A 204 4.62 30.57 3.85
CA LEU A 204 3.76 29.84 2.91
C LEU A 204 4.33 28.43 2.63
N THR A 205 5.66 28.30 2.53
CA THR A 205 6.33 27.00 2.38
C THR A 205 6.12 26.13 3.63
N CYS A 206 6.32 26.68 4.85
CA CYS A 206 6.05 25.98 6.11
C CYS A 206 4.61 25.48 6.18
N VAL A 207 3.62 26.36 5.95
CA VAL A 207 2.18 26.02 6.02
C VAL A 207 1.82 24.91 5.03
N THR A 208 2.35 24.99 3.80
CA THR A 208 2.08 23.99 2.76
C THR A 208 2.69 22.63 3.12
N MET A 209 3.91 22.62 3.67
CA MET A 209 4.59 21.38 4.06
C MET A 209 3.94 20.74 5.30
N VAL A 210 3.55 21.55 6.29
CA VAL A 210 2.79 21.06 7.46
C VAL A 210 1.44 20.48 7.02
N THR A 211 0.71 21.17 6.13
CA THR A 211 -0.54 20.64 5.56
C THR A 211 -0.32 19.30 4.86
N THR A 212 0.78 19.17 4.11
CA THR A 212 1.17 17.91 3.45
C THR A 212 1.39 16.79 4.48
N ALA A 213 2.13 17.08 5.56
CA ALA A 213 2.39 16.13 6.63
C ALA A 213 1.10 15.73 7.39
N VAL A 214 0.20 16.67 7.64
CA VAL A 214 -1.11 16.43 8.27
C VAL A 214 -1.97 15.52 7.39
N ALA A 215 -2.02 15.76 6.07
CA ALA A 215 -2.72 14.88 5.14
C ALA A 215 -2.13 13.45 5.14
N ALA A 216 -0.80 13.34 5.32
CA ALA A 216 -0.09 12.07 5.42
C ALA A 216 -0.29 11.35 6.77
N LEU A 217 -0.96 11.98 7.75
CA LEU A 217 -1.21 11.34 9.03
C LEU A 217 -1.93 10.02 8.80
N PRO A 218 -1.47 8.93 9.41
CA PRO A 218 -2.03 7.62 9.13
C PRO A 218 -3.53 7.49 9.36
N TRP A 219 -4.10 8.25 10.32
CA TRP A 219 -5.55 8.31 10.48
C TRP A 219 -6.25 8.82 9.21
N VAL A 220 -5.80 9.94 8.63
CA VAL A 220 -6.36 10.54 7.41
C VAL A 220 -6.11 9.63 6.20
N ARG A 221 -4.85 9.21 6.00
CA ARG A 221 -4.42 8.35 4.89
C ARG A 221 -5.23 7.06 4.80
N ASN A 222 -5.52 6.48 5.95
CA ASN A 222 -6.26 5.24 6.04
C ASN A 222 -7.76 5.47 5.83
N THR A 223 -8.36 6.37 6.60
CA THR A 223 -9.83 6.54 6.56
C THR A 223 -10.31 7.22 5.27
N HIS A 224 -9.47 8.09 4.68
CA HIS A 224 -9.82 8.92 3.53
C HIS A 224 -8.68 8.90 2.50
N HIS A 225 -8.37 7.72 1.95
CA HIS A 225 -7.25 7.53 1.01
C HIS A 225 -7.26 8.53 -0.16
N ASN A 226 -8.43 8.79 -0.77
CA ASN A 226 -8.54 9.73 -1.90
C ASN A 226 -8.26 11.19 -1.46
N VAL A 227 -8.66 11.57 -0.24
CA VAL A 227 -8.36 12.89 0.33
C VAL A 227 -6.86 13.03 0.56
N PHE A 228 -6.25 12.03 1.23
CA PHE A 228 -4.81 11.97 1.42
C PHE A 228 -4.07 12.12 0.09
N GLU A 229 -4.41 11.30 -0.91
CA GLU A 229 -3.67 11.29 -2.17
C GLU A 229 -3.80 12.61 -2.92
N ARG A 230 -4.99 13.24 -2.90
CA ARG A 230 -5.23 14.53 -3.55
C ARG A 230 -4.44 15.66 -2.87
N TRP A 231 -4.56 15.78 -1.53
CA TRP A 231 -3.90 16.87 -0.79
C TRP A 231 -2.39 16.69 -0.73
N HIS A 232 -1.91 15.48 -0.47
CA HIS A 232 -0.48 15.20 -0.43
C HIS A 232 0.19 15.45 -1.79
N ARG A 233 -0.51 15.19 -2.90
CA ARG A 233 0.01 15.50 -4.23
C ARG A 233 -0.05 16.99 -4.54
N PHE A 234 -1.22 17.61 -4.37
CA PHE A 234 -1.41 19.02 -4.69
C PHE A 234 -0.46 19.90 -3.85
N MET A 235 -0.44 19.69 -2.53
CA MET A 235 0.46 20.42 -1.64
C MET A 235 1.93 20.03 -1.81
N GLY A 236 2.22 18.79 -2.24
CA GLY A 236 3.57 18.41 -2.66
C GLY A 236 4.09 19.23 -3.84
N TRP A 237 3.29 19.44 -4.89
CA TRP A 237 3.68 20.28 -6.03
C TRP A 237 3.74 21.76 -5.66
N SER A 238 2.75 22.25 -4.90
CA SER A 238 2.75 23.63 -4.43
C SER A 238 3.97 23.91 -3.54
N SER A 239 4.30 23.01 -2.61
CA SER A 239 5.49 23.17 -1.76
C SER A 239 6.79 23.14 -2.55
N LEU A 240 6.90 22.36 -3.63
CA LEU A 240 8.07 22.40 -4.50
C LEU A 240 8.25 23.78 -5.16
N VAL A 241 7.18 24.36 -5.72
CA VAL A 241 7.22 25.70 -6.32
C VAL A 241 7.54 26.75 -5.27
N LEU A 242 6.92 26.67 -4.10
CA LEU A 242 7.16 27.60 -2.99
C LEU A 242 8.58 27.50 -2.44
N THR A 243 9.14 26.29 -2.36
CA THR A 243 10.53 26.07 -1.94
C THR A 243 11.49 26.67 -2.97
N TRP A 244 11.23 26.49 -4.27
CA TRP A 244 11.96 27.17 -5.34
C TRP A 244 11.94 28.68 -5.13
N MET A 245 10.75 29.27 -5.00
CA MET A 245 10.63 30.71 -4.79
C MET A 245 11.34 31.16 -3.51
N PHE A 246 11.22 30.42 -2.41
CA PHE A 246 11.87 30.77 -1.15
C PHE A 246 13.40 30.77 -1.27
N VAL A 247 13.99 29.72 -1.86
CA VAL A 247 15.45 29.64 -2.09
C VAL A 247 15.92 30.75 -3.03
N LEU A 248 15.23 30.95 -4.17
CA LEU A 248 15.60 31.99 -5.13
C LEU A 248 15.51 33.39 -4.51
N LEU A 249 14.41 33.71 -3.82
CA LEU A 249 14.20 35.02 -3.22
C LEU A 249 15.15 35.29 -2.06
N SER A 250 15.47 34.27 -1.25
CA SER A 250 16.46 34.40 -0.17
C SER A 250 17.87 34.67 -0.67
N ASP A 251 18.26 34.12 -1.83
CA ASP A 251 19.61 34.33 -2.38
C ASP A 251 19.72 35.63 -3.20
N LEU A 252 18.67 35.97 -3.95
CA LEU A 252 18.64 37.18 -4.78
C LEU A 252 18.55 38.46 -3.95
N TRP A 253 18.10 38.39 -2.69
CA TRP A 253 18.02 39.54 -1.80
C TRP A 253 19.32 39.72 -1.01
N ASP A 254 20.03 40.83 -1.23
CA ASP A 254 21.21 41.20 -0.45
C ASP A 254 20.79 41.98 0.81
N THR A 255 20.94 41.35 1.97
CA THR A 255 20.62 41.93 3.29
C THR A 255 21.57 43.03 3.75
N THR A 256 22.71 43.23 3.07
CA THR A 256 23.65 44.33 3.39
C THR A 256 23.33 45.57 2.57
N THR A 257 23.06 45.41 1.28
CA THR A 257 22.79 46.54 0.38
C THR A 257 21.30 46.87 0.23
N HIS A 258 20.42 46.00 0.74
CA HIS A 258 18.96 46.07 0.62
C HIS A 258 18.52 46.19 -0.85
N ARG A 259 19.17 45.42 -1.74
CA ARG A 259 18.92 45.42 -3.18
C ARG A 259 18.83 44.00 -3.72
N TRP A 260 18.10 43.85 -4.81
CA TRP A 260 18.02 42.60 -5.56
C TRP A 260 19.26 42.43 -6.43
N ASN A 261 20.01 41.35 -6.23
CA ASN A 261 21.13 40.94 -7.08
C ASN A 261 20.66 39.94 -8.14
N LEU A 262 20.43 40.42 -9.36
CA LEU A 262 19.92 39.61 -10.47
C LEU A 262 21.02 38.93 -11.31
N SER A 263 22.28 38.99 -10.88
CA SER A 263 23.40 38.35 -11.62
C SER A 263 23.29 36.82 -11.67
N GLY A 264 22.66 36.21 -10.66
CA GLY A 264 22.42 34.76 -10.60
C GLY A 264 23.69 33.91 -10.44
N GLU A 265 24.88 34.49 -10.33
CA GLU A 265 26.12 33.74 -10.14
C GLU A 265 26.19 33.12 -8.74
N HIS A 266 25.75 33.86 -7.72
CA HIS A 266 25.78 33.38 -6.34
C HIS A 266 24.91 32.13 -6.13
N ILE A 267 23.75 32.09 -6.78
CA ILE A 267 22.75 31.05 -6.54
C ILE A 267 23.20 29.66 -6.93
N VAL A 268 23.99 29.54 -8.00
CA VAL A 268 24.50 28.24 -8.46
C VAL A 268 25.61 27.70 -7.56
N HIS A 269 26.18 28.54 -6.70
CA HIS A 269 27.11 28.13 -5.65
C HIS A 269 26.40 27.72 -4.35
N GLN A 270 25.09 27.94 -4.23
CA GLN A 270 24.33 27.53 -3.05
C GLN A 270 23.93 26.05 -3.09
N GLN A 271 23.98 25.43 -1.91
CA GLN A 271 23.68 23.99 -1.76
C GLN A 271 22.19 23.69 -1.88
N ASP A 272 21.35 24.55 -1.32
CA ASP A 272 19.90 24.39 -1.38
C ASP A 272 19.38 24.49 -2.82
N PHE A 273 19.95 25.35 -3.67
CA PHE A 273 19.66 25.38 -5.11
C PHE A 273 19.80 23.99 -5.75
N TRP A 274 20.96 23.34 -5.58
CA TRP A 274 21.19 21.99 -6.14
C TRP A 274 20.32 20.92 -5.48
N TYR A 275 20.03 21.04 -4.18
CA TYR A 275 19.11 20.12 -3.51
C TYR A 275 17.68 20.26 -4.01
N VAL A 276 17.20 21.48 -4.30
CA VAL A 276 15.88 21.69 -4.91
C VAL A 276 15.87 21.21 -6.36
N MET A 277 16.94 21.43 -7.13
CA MET A 277 17.10 20.86 -8.49
C MET A 277 16.98 19.34 -8.47
N CYS A 278 17.75 18.66 -7.62
CA CYS A 278 17.71 17.20 -7.50
C CYS A 278 16.32 16.72 -7.04
N MET A 279 15.70 17.39 -6.07
CA MET A 279 14.35 17.07 -5.61
C MET A 279 13.32 17.21 -6.75
N THR A 280 13.43 18.26 -7.56
CA THR A 280 12.58 18.49 -8.74
C THR A 280 12.72 17.34 -9.74
N PHE A 281 13.96 16.94 -10.04
CA PHE A 281 14.23 15.79 -10.90
C PHE A 281 13.58 14.51 -10.35
N TRP A 282 13.75 14.19 -9.06
CA TRP A 282 13.17 12.99 -8.45
C TRP A 282 11.64 12.97 -8.45
N ILE A 283 11.01 14.14 -8.29
CA ILE A 283 9.55 14.28 -8.34
C ILE A 283 9.04 14.13 -9.77
N ALA A 284 9.70 14.74 -10.76
CA ALA A 284 9.28 14.72 -12.16
C ALA A 284 9.50 13.35 -12.84
N LEU A 285 10.55 12.64 -12.45
CA LEU A 285 11.00 11.41 -13.12
C LEU A 285 9.91 10.31 -13.24
N PRO A 286 9.10 9.98 -12.21
CA PRO A 286 8.03 9.01 -12.37
C PRO A 286 6.92 9.45 -13.34
N TRP A 287 6.72 10.75 -13.55
CA TRP A 287 5.66 11.27 -14.42
C TRP A 287 6.01 11.15 -15.88
N ILE A 288 7.28 11.27 -16.25
CA ILE A 288 7.72 11.04 -17.63
C ILE A 288 7.58 9.56 -18.05
N CYS A 289 7.46 8.65 -17.08
CA CYS A 289 7.20 7.22 -17.29
C CYS A 289 5.70 6.86 -17.33
N THR A 290 4.79 7.82 -17.20
CA THR A 290 3.34 7.60 -17.24
C THR A 290 2.87 7.40 -18.68
N ARG A 291 2.14 6.32 -18.95
CA ARG A 291 1.54 6.02 -20.25
C ARG A 291 0.10 5.58 -20.13
N LYS A 292 -0.70 5.89 -21.15
CA LYS A 292 -2.03 5.32 -21.36
C LYS A 292 -1.86 4.06 -22.19
N VAL A 293 -2.22 2.91 -21.63
CA VAL A 293 -2.01 1.60 -22.28
C VAL A 293 -3.34 0.89 -22.50
N PRO A 294 -3.48 0.10 -23.59
CA PRO A 294 -4.64 -0.75 -23.77
C PRO A 294 -4.67 -1.84 -22.70
N VAL A 295 -5.87 -2.17 -22.22
CA VAL A 295 -6.10 -3.21 -21.23
C VAL A 295 -7.37 -3.97 -21.58
N GLU A 296 -7.35 -5.27 -21.36
CA GLU A 296 -8.54 -6.11 -21.45
C GLU A 296 -9.01 -6.45 -20.04
N VAL A 297 -10.31 -6.32 -19.79
CA VAL A 297 -10.88 -6.54 -18.46
C VAL A 297 -11.73 -7.80 -18.51
N GLU A 298 -11.30 -8.83 -17.77
CA GLU A 298 -12.10 -10.00 -17.48
C GLU A 298 -12.83 -9.76 -16.14
N LEU A 299 -14.12 -10.10 -16.11
CA LEU A 299 -14.96 -9.98 -14.92
C LEU A 299 -15.46 -11.37 -14.49
N PRO A 300 -14.64 -12.16 -13.77
CA PRO A 300 -15.08 -13.48 -13.31
C PRO A 300 -16.26 -13.44 -12.34
N SER A 301 -16.36 -12.35 -11.57
CA SER A 301 -17.44 -12.11 -10.64
C SER A 301 -17.61 -10.62 -10.37
N ASN A 302 -18.71 -10.22 -9.74
CA ASN A 302 -18.93 -8.83 -9.31
C ASN A 302 -17.99 -8.36 -8.18
N LYS A 303 -17.08 -9.23 -7.72
CA LYS A 303 -16.14 -8.96 -6.61
C LYS A 303 -14.72 -8.66 -7.09
N VAL A 304 -14.37 -9.01 -8.33
CA VAL A 304 -13.00 -8.94 -8.84
C VAL A 304 -13.01 -8.56 -10.32
N ALA A 305 -12.17 -7.59 -10.68
CA ALA A 305 -11.79 -7.34 -12.06
C ALA A 305 -10.36 -7.86 -12.30
N VAL A 306 -10.14 -8.65 -13.35
CA VAL A 306 -8.82 -9.11 -13.77
C VAL A 306 -8.41 -8.30 -15.00
N LEU A 307 -7.41 -7.44 -14.84
CA LEU A 307 -6.90 -6.60 -15.92
C LEU A 307 -5.73 -7.29 -16.60
N ARG A 308 -5.84 -7.53 -17.91
CA ARG A 308 -4.83 -8.16 -18.77
C ARG A 308 -4.11 -7.11 -19.61
N PHE A 309 -2.79 -7.12 -19.52
CA PHE A 309 -1.88 -6.21 -20.22
C PHE A 309 -0.97 -7.00 -21.18
N GLN A 310 -0.58 -6.38 -22.30
CA GLN A 310 0.14 -7.02 -23.40
C GLN A 310 1.66 -6.99 -23.24
N ARG A 311 2.19 -7.55 -22.14
CA ARG A 311 3.63 -7.84 -21.98
C ARG A 311 3.89 -8.76 -20.78
N GLY A 312 4.99 -9.49 -20.79
CA GLY A 312 5.49 -10.23 -19.63
C GLY A 312 6.15 -9.32 -18.59
N MET A 313 6.25 -9.80 -17.36
CA MET A 313 6.82 -9.05 -16.25
C MET A 313 7.61 -9.97 -15.31
N GLN A 314 8.70 -9.45 -14.74
CA GLN A 314 9.43 -10.13 -13.67
C GLN A 314 8.58 -10.22 -12.40
N GLN A 315 8.75 -11.30 -11.64
CA GLN A 315 8.12 -11.48 -10.34
C GLN A 315 8.53 -10.41 -9.31
N GLY A 316 7.64 -10.20 -8.35
CA GLY A 316 7.86 -9.28 -7.24
C GLY A 316 7.68 -7.80 -7.55
N LEU A 317 7.12 -7.50 -8.72
CA LEU A 317 6.81 -6.16 -9.17
C LEU A 317 5.35 -5.79 -8.91
N LEU A 318 5.11 -4.51 -8.70
CA LEU A 318 3.80 -3.93 -8.53
C LEU A 318 3.56 -2.83 -9.56
N ALA A 319 2.32 -2.75 -10.04
CA ALA A 319 1.87 -1.71 -10.95
C ALA A 319 1.06 -0.66 -10.22
N ARG A 320 1.28 0.61 -10.57
CA ARG A 320 0.37 1.71 -10.24
C ARG A 320 -0.53 1.96 -11.45
N ILE A 321 -1.85 1.94 -11.24
CA ILE A 321 -2.84 2.19 -12.28
C ILE A 321 -3.81 3.31 -11.89
N SER A 322 -4.27 4.07 -12.87
CA SER A 322 -5.23 5.17 -12.71
C SER A 322 -6.17 5.25 -13.91
N ARG A 323 -7.37 5.80 -13.72
CA ARG A 323 -8.26 6.17 -14.82
C ARG A 323 -7.88 7.52 -15.46
N SER A 324 -6.98 8.29 -14.86
CA SER A 324 -6.52 9.59 -15.37
C SER A 324 -4.99 9.73 -15.27
N ALA A 325 -4.40 10.53 -16.15
CA ALA A 325 -2.95 10.76 -16.13
C ALA A 325 -2.46 11.38 -14.82
N VAL A 326 -3.27 12.24 -14.18
CA VAL A 326 -2.84 13.12 -13.07
C VAL A 326 -3.57 12.87 -11.75
N LYS A 327 -4.62 12.04 -11.74
CA LYS A 327 -5.41 11.71 -10.54
C LYS A 327 -4.88 10.44 -9.85
N GLU A 328 -5.63 9.94 -8.88
CA GLU A 328 -5.28 8.83 -8.00
C GLU A 328 -4.70 7.59 -8.69
N TYR A 329 -3.59 7.06 -8.16
CA TYR A 329 -2.89 5.88 -8.64
C TYR A 329 -2.91 4.79 -7.57
N HIS A 330 -3.52 3.66 -7.90
CA HIS A 330 -3.64 2.52 -7.00
C HIS A 330 -2.63 1.43 -7.33
N ALA A 331 -2.01 0.87 -6.30
CA ALA A 331 -0.99 -0.17 -6.44
C ALA A 331 -1.59 -1.58 -6.40
N PHE A 332 -1.19 -2.43 -7.36
CA PHE A 332 -1.59 -3.84 -7.43
C PHE A 332 -0.37 -4.72 -7.70
N GLY A 333 -0.39 -5.93 -7.14
CA GLY A 333 0.59 -6.97 -7.47
C GLY A 333 0.42 -7.44 -8.91
N ILE A 334 1.53 -7.76 -9.56
CA ILE A 334 1.57 -8.25 -10.93
C ILE A 334 1.69 -9.78 -10.94
N ILE A 335 0.80 -10.42 -11.70
CA ILE A 335 0.89 -11.84 -12.05
C ILE A 335 1.44 -11.94 -13.47
N SER A 336 2.51 -12.70 -13.66
CA SER A 336 3.06 -13.00 -14.98
C SER A 336 3.84 -14.30 -14.92
N GLU A 337 3.76 -15.09 -15.99
CA GLU A 337 4.50 -16.35 -16.14
C GLU A 337 6.00 -16.11 -16.30
N GLY A 338 6.41 -14.94 -16.82
CA GLY A 338 7.81 -14.61 -17.04
C GLY A 338 7.99 -13.27 -17.75
N THR A 339 9.24 -12.83 -17.89
CA THR A 339 9.59 -11.60 -18.62
C THR A 339 9.25 -11.67 -20.11
N HIS A 340 9.20 -12.87 -20.68
CA HIS A 340 8.90 -13.13 -22.10
C HIS A 340 7.45 -13.59 -22.33
N ALA A 341 6.62 -13.63 -21.29
CA ALA A 341 5.21 -13.99 -21.43
C ALA A 341 4.48 -12.97 -22.32
N LYS A 342 3.42 -13.40 -23.01
CA LYS A 342 2.60 -12.50 -23.83
C LYS A 342 1.83 -11.49 -22.98
N TYR A 343 1.45 -11.88 -21.76
CA TYR A 343 0.58 -11.11 -20.90
C TYR A 343 1.07 -11.02 -19.45
N HIS A 344 0.59 -9.98 -18.76
CA HIS A 344 0.57 -9.92 -17.30
C HIS A 344 -0.81 -9.46 -16.82
N TYR A 345 -1.12 -9.80 -15.58
CA TYR A 345 -2.45 -9.65 -15.01
C TYR A 345 -2.39 -8.89 -13.69
N LEU A 346 -3.40 -8.06 -13.44
CA LEU A 346 -3.66 -7.46 -12.14
C LEU A 346 -5.01 -7.96 -11.62
N VAL A 347 -5.02 -8.49 -10.39
CA VAL A 347 -6.25 -8.92 -9.72
C VAL A 347 -6.74 -7.78 -8.83
N CYS A 348 -7.79 -7.11 -9.28
CA CYS A 348 -8.35 -5.92 -8.63
C CYS A 348 -9.63 -6.29 -7.87
N GLY A 349 -9.53 -6.49 -6.56
CA GLY A 349 -10.69 -6.74 -5.71
C GLY A 349 -11.50 -5.47 -5.45
N VAL A 350 -12.83 -5.57 -5.47
CA VAL A 350 -13.73 -4.44 -5.20
C VAL A 350 -13.71 -4.10 -3.72
N GLN A 351 -13.04 -2.99 -3.36
CA GLN A 351 -12.92 -2.50 -1.98
C GLN A 351 -13.28 -1.01 -1.83
N GLY A 352 -13.12 -0.22 -2.89
CA GLY A 352 -13.46 1.21 -2.91
C GLY A 352 -13.89 1.69 -4.29
N ASP A 353 -14.18 2.98 -4.41
CA ASP A 353 -14.78 3.60 -5.61
C ASP A 353 -13.99 3.33 -6.88
N PHE A 354 -12.66 3.48 -6.84
CA PHE A 354 -11.78 3.18 -7.98
C PHE A 354 -11.99 1.74 -8.48
N THR A 355 -11.85 0.75 -7.59
CA THR A 355 -11.97 -0.68 -7.95
C THR A 355 -13.39 -1.07 -8.34
N ARG A 356 -14.41 -0.46 -7.73
CA ARG A 356 -15.81 -0.66 -8.11
C ARG A 356 -16.07 -0.15 -9.51
N SER A 357 -15.46 0.98 -9.88
CA SER A 357 -15.57 1.53 -11.23
C SER A 357 -14.97 0.61 -12.31
N LEU A 358 -13.96 -0.21 -11.98
CA LEU A 358 -13.37 -1.17 -12.94
C LEU A 358 -14.33 -2.31 -13.31
N VAL A 359 -15.27 -2.64 -12.42
CA VAL A 359 -16.31 -3.65 -12.64
C VAL A 359 -17.53 -3.02 -13.31
N ASN A 360 -17.98 -1.87 -12.81
CA ASN A 360 -19.20 -1.22 -13.29
C ASN A 360 -19.04 -0.55 -14.67
N ASP A 361 -17.85 -0.04 -14.97
CA ASP A 361 -17.52 0.61 -16.24
C ASP A 361 -16.10 0.20 -16.69
N PRO A 362 -15.97 -1.01 -17.28
CA PRO A 362 -14.67 -1.59 -17.63
C PRO A 362 -13.93 -0.76 -18.67
N PRO A 363 -12.73 -0.23 -18.36
CA PRO A 363 -11.99 0.60 -19.30
C PRO A 363 -11.29 -0.23 -20.40
N LYS A 364 -11.26 0.30 -21.62
CA LYS A 364 -10.39 -0.21 -22.71
C LYS A 364 -8.93 0.24 -22.59
N TYR A 365 -8.71 1.34 -21.86
CA TYR A 365 -7.40 1.94 -21.65
C TYR A 365 -7.23 2.39 -20.21
N ILE A 366 -6.04 2.23 -19.66
CA ILE A 366 -5.72 2.66 -18.31
C ILE A 366 -4.38 3.39 -18.27
N TRP A 367 -4.23 4.35 -17.36
CA TRP A 367 -2.96 5.02 -17.13
C TRP A 367 -2.12 4.18 -16.17
N THR A 368 -0.85 3.97 -16.51
CA THR A 368 0.08 3.26 -15.65
C THR A 368 1.49 3.80 -15.82
N ARG A 369 2.32 3.66 -14.79
CA ARG A 369 3.76 3.92 -14.90
C ARG A 369 4.44 2.73 -15.57
N GLU A 370 5.22 2.95 -16.62
CA GLU A 370 5.89 1.87 -17.34
C GLU A 370 6.95 1.18 -16.48
N VAL A 371 7.67 1.97 -15.68
CA VAL A 371 8.53 1.48 -14.62
C VAL A 371 7.66 0.94 -13.50
N LYS A 372 7.58 -0.38 -13.37
CA LYS A 372 6.89 -1.03 -12.26
C LYS A 372 7.79 -0.97 -11.03
N PHE A 373 7.28 -0.71 -9.84
CA PHE A 373 8.12 -0.65 -8.65
C PHE A 373 8.30 -2.04 -8.03
N ALA A 374 9.43 -2.27 -7.36
CA ALA A 374 9.69 -3.52 -6.65
C ALA A 374 9.00 -3.50 -5.27
N GLY A 375 8.39 -4.62 -4.89
CA GLY A 375 7.90 -4.84 -3.53
C GLY A 375 8.67 -5.95 -2.83
N VAL A 376 8.23 -6.30 -1.62
CA VAL A 376 8.89 -7.33 -0.77
C VAL A 376 9.14 -8.63 -1.52
N SER A 377 8.19 -9.06 -2.36
CA SER A 377 8.29 -10.27 -3.18
C SER A 377 9.49 -10.26 -4.14
N ASN A 378 10.02 -9.10 -4.55
CA ASN A 378 11.21 -9.04 -5.40
C ASN A 378 12.47 -9.54 -4.68
N THR A 379 12.51 -9.44 -3.34
CA THR A 379 13.60 -10.00 -2.52
C THR A 379 13.52 -11.52 -2.37
N SER A 380 12.56 -12.19 -3.03
CA SER A 380 12.46 -13.65 -3.03
C SER A 380 13.73 -14.35 -3.52
N THR A 381 14.48 -13.69 -4.41
CA THR A 381 15.76 -14.17 -4.94
C THR A 381 16.88 -14.23 -3.89
N LEU A 382 16.72 -13.54 -2.75
CA LEU A 382 17.65 -13.67 -1.63
C LEU A 382 17.54 -15.05 -0.98
N TYR A 383 16.41 -15.74 -1.08
CA TYR A 383 16.14 -16.96 -0.32
C TYR A 383 16.24 -18.22 -1.18
N LYS A 384 16.80 -19.29 -0.61
CA LYS A 384 16.92 -20.59 -1.25
C LYS A 384 15.57 -21.25 -1.43
N ARG A 385 14.70 -21.16 -0.41
CA ARG A 385 13.33 -21.69 -0.42
C ARG A 385 12.42 -20.76 0.38
N GLY A 386 11.21 -20.51 -0.10
CA GLY A 386 10.27 -19.60 0.55
C GLY A 386 8.81 -20.01 0.39
N ILE A 387 7.95 -19.45 1.23
CA ILE A 387 6.50 -19.64 1.16
C ILE A 387 5.85 -18.30 0.83
N ARG A 388 4.96 -18.28 -0.16
CA ARG A 388 3.99 -17.21 -0.37
C ARG A 388 2.65 -17.66 0.17
N ILE A 389 2.20 -17.06 1.26
CA ILE A 389 0.83 -17.23 1.75
C ILE A 389 0.01 -16.00 1.43
N CYS A 390 -1.16 -16.19 0.84
CA CYS A 390 -2.05 -15.09 0.49
C CYS A 390 -3.51 -15.41 0.71
N THR A 391 -4.31 -14.36 0.94
CA THR A 391 -5.76 -14.48 1.07
C THR A 391 -6.50 -13.66 0.02
N GLY A 392 -7.50 -14.25 -0.64
CA GLY A 392 -8.31 -13.56 -1.63
C GLY A 392 -7.45 -12.91 -2.73
N THR A 393 -7.64 -11.61 -2.96
CA THR A 393 -6.93 -10.82 -3.99
C THR A 393 -5.44 -10.67 -3.74
N GLY A 394 -4.95 -11.04 -2.55
CA GLY A 394 -3.51 -11.11 -2.25
C GLY A 394 -2.73 -12.04 -3.20
N ILE A 395 -3.42 -12.93 -3.92
CA ILE A 395 -2.85 -13.76 -5.00
C ILE A 395 -2.12 -12.92 -6.05
N GLY A 396 -2.57 -11.69 -6.30
CA GLY A 396 -1.95 -10.74 -7.24
C GLY A 396 -0.47 -10.46 -6.94
N ALA A 397 -0.08 -10.39 -5.66
CA ALA A 397 1.31 -10.14 -5.27
C ALA A 397 2.13 -11.43 -5.06
N ALA A 398 1.48 -12.59 -5.07
CA ALA A 398 2.07 -13.87 -4.72
C ALA A 398 2.36 -14.78 -5.91
N LEU A 399 1.42 -14.86 -6.86
CA LEU A 399 1.40 -15.93 -7.84
C LEU A 399 2.64 -15.92 -8.74
N SER A 400 3.05 -14.76 -9.24
CA SER A 400 4.22 -14.63 -10.11
C SER A 400 5.51 -15.13 -9.47
N THR A 401 5.68 -14.97 -8.14
CA THR A 401 6.86 -15.49 -7.43
C THR A 401 6.91 -17.02 -7.43
N CYS A 402 5.77 -17.70 -7.27
CA CYS A 402 5.70 -19.15 -7.26
C CYS A 402 5.73 -19.77 -8.66
N ILE A 403 5.22 -19.06 -9.67
CA ILE A 403 5.34 -19.47 -11.08
C ILE A 403 6.80 -19.34 -11.55
N GLN A 404 7.43 -18.18 -11.33
CA GLN A 404 8.77 -17.91 -11.86
C GLN A 404 9.91 -18.53 -11.06
N SER A 405 9.62 -19.26 -9.97
CA SER A 405 10.64 -19.92 -9.18
C SER A 405 10.15 -21.25 -8.60
N PRO A 406 10.82 -22.38 -8.90
CA PRO A 406 10.45 -23.69 -8.35
C PRO A 406 10.68 -23.79 -6.83
N ASN A 407 11.51 -22.92 -6.29
CA ASN A 407 11.85 -22.87 -4.87
C ASN A 407 10.82 -22.18 -3.98
N TRP A 408 9.66 -21.81 -4.52
CA TRP A 408 8.61 -21.11 -3.77
C TRP A 408 7.33 -21.93 -3.72
N PHE A 409 6.77 -22.05 -2.52
CA PHE A 409 5.52 -22.75 -2.25
C PHE A 409 4.36 -21.76 -2.14
N LEU A 410 3.24 -22.03 -2.80
CA LEU A 410 2.04 -21.20 -2.76
C LEU A 410 1.01 -21.73 -1.74
N ILE A 411 0.60 -20.92 -0.78
CA ILE A 411 -0.59 -21.17 0.02
C ILE A 411 -1.61 -20.10 -0.34
N TRP A 412 -2.74 -20.50 -0.92
CA TRP A 412 -3.81 -19.55 -1.26
C TRP A 412 -5.11 -19.91 -0.56
N ILE A 413 -5.56 -19.01 0.31
CA ILE A 413 -6.81 -19.15 1.06
C ILE A 413 -7.83 -18.19 0.45
N GLY A 414 -8.94 -18.71 -0.05
CA GLY A 414 -10.00 -17.91 -0.65
C GLY A 414 -11.37 -18.54 -0.43
N SER A 415 -12.43 -17.83 -0.78
CA SER A 415 -13.78 -18.38 -0.81
C SER A 415 -14.21 -18.52 -2.27
N ASP A 416 -14.70 -19.69 -2.65
CA ASP A 416 -15.24 -19.94 -4.00
C ASP A 416 -14.22 -19.50 -5.08
N GLN A 417 -12.99 -20.02 -4.98
CA GLN A 417 -11.80 -19.45 -5.63
C GLN A 417 -11.96 -19.36 -7.15
N GLU A 418 -12.33 -20.46 -7.80
CA GLU A 418 -12.51 -20.51 -9.25
C GLU A 418 -13.67 -19.62 -9.71
N LYS A 419 -14.80 -19.64 -8.99
CA LYS A 419 -15.95 -18.78 -9.29
C LYS A 419 -15.66 -17.29 -9.10
N THR A 420 -14.80 -16.94 -8.14
CA THR A 420 -14.51 -15.54 -7.79
C THR A 420 -13.43 -14.94 -8.66
N PHE A 421 -12.37 -15.70 -8.96
CA PHE A 421 -11.16 -15.23 -9.63
C PHE A 421 -11.03 -15.71 -11.08
N GLY A 422 -11.92 -16.61 -11.50
CA GLY A 422 -12.04 -17.05 -12.89
C GLY A 422 -11.09 -18.18 -13.27
N PRO A 423 -11.31 -18.72 -14.49
CA PRO A 423 -10.49 -19.78 -15.04
C PRO A 423 -9.08 -19.28 -15.36
N THR A 424 -8.88 -18.01 -15.71
CA THR A 424 -7.55 -17.45 -16.02
C THR A 424 -6.58 -17.58 -14.86
N ILE A 425 -6.98 -17.14 -13.65
CA ILE A 425 -6.11 -17.23 -12.47
C ILE A 425 -5.93 -18.68 -12.02
N SER A 426 -6.98 -19.48 -12.11
CA SER A 426 -6.93 -20.91 -11.76
C SER A 426 -6.02 -21.70 -12.71
N GLY A 427 -6.08 -21.42 -14.01
CA GLY A 427 -5.22 -22.00 -15.05
C GLY A 427 -3.76 -21.61 -14.83
N LEU A 428 -3.48 -20.32 -14.57
CA LEU A 428 -2.12 -19.88 -14.24
C LEU A 428 -1.50 -20.62 -13.04
N ILE A 429 -2.29 -21.12 -12.09
CA ILE A 429 -1.78 -21.97 -11.00
C ILE A 429 -1.56 -23.40 -11.50
N LYS A 430 -2.60 -24.04 -12.08
CA LYS A 430 -2.57 -25.45 -12.48
C LYS A 430 -1.54 -25.74 -13.58
N ASP A 431 -1.35 -24.79 -14.49
CA ASP A 431 -0.51 -24.96 -15.68
C ASP A 431 0.97 -24.67 -15.41
N ASN A 432 1.29 -23.92 -14.35
CA ASN A 432 2.64 -23.39 -14.10
C ASN A 432 3.22 -23.73 -12.71
N ILE A 433 2.46 -24.37 -11.82
CA ILE A 433 2.93 -24.77 -10.50
C ILE A 433 2.60 -26.25 -10.30
N GLU A 434 3.62 -27.05 -9.99
CA GLU A 434 3.47 -28.48 -9.73
C GLU A 434 2.55 -28.71 -8.52
N PRO A 435 1.68 -29.74 -8.53
CA PRO A 435 0.68 -29.98 -7.49
C PRO A 435 1.23 -30.05 -6.06
N GLU A 436 2.47 -30.52 -5.90
CA GLU A 436 3.18 -30.59 -4.63
C GLU A 436 3.73 -29.25 -4.12
N ARG A 437 3.69 -28.18 -4.92
CA ARG A 437 4.18 -26.84 -4.58
C ARG A 437 3.08 -25.83 -4.26
N TYR A 438 1.82 -26.26 -4.21
CA TYR A 438 0.74 -25.39 -3.78
C TYR A 438 -0.26 -26.05 -2.83
N LEU A 439 -0.92 -25.21 -2.04
CA LEU A 439 -2.07 -25.56 -1.23
C LEU A 439 -3.18 -24.55 -1.52
N LEU A 440 -4.27 -25.02 -2.14
CA LEU A 440 -5.47 -24.24 -2.36
C LEU A 440 -6.50 -24.57 -1.27
N TRP A 441 -6.84 -23.56 -0.47
CA TRP A 441 -7.86 -23.68 0.56
C TRP A 441 -9.08 -22.85 0.18
N ASP A 442 -10.12 -23.51 -0.31
CA ASP A 442 -11.41 -22.90 -0.52
C ASP A 442 -12.26 -22.98 0.78
N SER A 443 -12.41 -21.85 1.46
CA SER A 443 -13.11 -21.76 2.74
C SER A 443 -14.61 -22.01 2.62
N LYS A 444 -15.21 -21.82 1.45
CA LYS A 444 -16.65 -22.05 1.25
C LYS A 444 -16.93 -23.54 1.13
N THR A 445 -16.15 -24.24 0.32
CA THR A 445 -16.30 -25.70 0.16
C THR A 445 -15.88 -26.45 1.42
N ARG A 446 -14.87 -25.96 2.15
CA ARG A 446 -14.37 -26.58 3.38
C ARG A 446 -15.09 -26.12 4.67
N GLY A 447 -16.12 -25.29 4.55
CA GLY A 447 -16.95 -24.84 5.68
C GLY A 447 -16.24 -23.90 6.67
N GLY A 448 -15.11 -23.30 6.31
CA GLY A 448 -14.40 -22.34 7.15
C GLY A 448 -12.98 -22.01 6.70
N ARG A 449 -12.39 -21.00 7.34
CA ARG A 449 -10.95 -20.69 7.21
C ARG A 449 -10.12 -21.81 7.86
N PRO A 450 -8.91 -22.10 7.34
CA PRO A 450 -8.05 -23.10 7.96
C PRO A 450 -7.49 -22.59 9.30
N ASP A 451 -6.93 -23.52 10.07
CA ASP A 451 -5.91 -23.17 11.05
C ASP A 451 -4.63 -22.77 10.31
N THR A 452 -4.53 -21.49 9.96
CA THR A 452 -3.42 -20.94 9.18
C THR A 452 -2.07 -21.13 9.87
N ARG A 453 -2.05 -21.13 11.21
CA ARG A 453 -0.83 -21.38 11.99
C ARG A 453 -0.35 -22.81 11.78
N LYS A 454 -1.25 -23.79 11.92
CA LYS A 454 -0.92 -25.20 11.71
C LYS A 454 -0.39 -25.43 10.29
N ILE A 455 -1.11 -24.94 9.28
CA ILE A 455 -0.69 -25.05 7.87
C ILE A 455 0.69 -24.41 7.66
N LEU A 456 0.89 -23.18 8.13
CA LEU A 456 2.17 -22.49 7.98
C LEU A 456 3.32 -23.27 8.60
N LYS A 457 3.15 -23.79 9.82
CA LYS A 457 4.18 -24.56 10.52
C LYS A 457 4.51 -25.87 9.79
N GLU A 458 3.48 -26.60 9.36
CA GLU A 458 3.64 -27.88 8.65
C GLU A 458 4.33 -27.68 7.32
N VAL A 459 3.86 -26.73 6.49
CA VAL A 459 4.46 -26.43 5.19
C VAL A 459 5.86 -25.84 5.33
N TYR A 460 6.10 -24.97 6.32
CA TYR A 460 7.43 -24.40 6.56
C TYR A 460 8.47 -25.49 6.84
N LYS A 461 8.11 -26.48 7.66
CA LYS A 461 8.98 -27.62 7.97
C LYS A 461 9.11 -28.58 6.80
N SER A 462 8.01 -29.02 6.20
CA SER A 462 8.04 -30.02 5.11
C SER A 462 8.71 -29.48 3.85
N PHE A 463 8.49 -28.20 3.54
CA PHE A 463 9.12 -27.51 2.42
C PHE A 463 10.50 -26.95 2.76
N ASN A 464 11.02 -27.14 3.98
CA ASN A 464 12.32 -26.61 4.42
C ASN A 464 12.55 -25.14 4.00
N ALA A 465 11.55 -24.30 4.27
CA ALA A 465 11.55 -22.90 3.86
C ALA A 465 12.47 -22.06 4.76
N GLU A 466 13.09 -21.02 4.21
CA GLU A 466 13.87 -20.04 4.99
C GLU A 466 12.99 -18.88 5.46
N VAL A 467 11.94 -18.54 4.70
CA VAL A 467 11.11 -17.35 4.93
C VAL A 467 9.66 -17.55 4.47
N VAL A 468 8.73 -16.85 5.11
CA VAL A 468 7.33 -16.75 4.70
C VAL A 468 7.00 -15.30 4.34
N PHE A 469 6.51 -15.06 3.13
CA PHE A 469 5.88 -13.77 2.81
C PHE A 469 4.37 -13.90 2.83
N ILE A 470 3.72 -13.00 3.56
CA ILE A 470 2.29 -13.00 3.82
C ILE A 470 1.64 -11.83 3.07
N THR A 471 0.55 -12.11 2.35
CA THR A 471 -0.29 -11.07 1.74
C THR A 471 -1.75 -11.32 2.06
N SER A 472 -2.23 -10.65 3.10
CA SER A 472 -3.60 -10.82 3.61
C SER A 472 -4.19 -9.49 4.07
N ASN A 473 -5.49 -9.50 4.39
CA ASN A 473 -6.13 -8.40 5.10
C ASN A 473 -5.51 -8.21 6.50
N TYR A 474 -5.84 -7.10 7.17
CA TYR A 474 -5.22 -6.75 8.46
C TYR A 474 -5.32 -7.89 9.49
N THR A 475 -6.50 -8.47 9.65
CA THR A 475 -6.77 -9.54 10.63
C THR A 475 -5.94 -10.78 10.30
N GLY A 476 -6.05 -11.31 9.09
CA GLY A 476 -5.31 -12.50 8.69
C GLY A 476 -3.79 -12.28 8.71
N ASN A 477 -3.33 -11.11 8.27
CA ASN A 477 -1.92 -10.74 8.33
C ASN A 477 -1.40 -10.71 9.76
N SER A 478 -2.13 -10.07 10.67
CA SER A 478 -1.75 -9.96 12.08
C SER A 478 -1.72 -11.34 12.75
N GLU A 479 -2.74 -12.16 12.53
CA GLU A 479 -2.81 -13.53 13.05
C GLU A 479 -1.63 -14.38 12.56
N MET A 480 -1.30 -14.32 11.26
CA MET A 480 -0.19 -15.08 10.68
C MET A 480 1.18 -14.58 11.16
N MET A 481 1.38 -13.26 11.24
CA MET A 481 2.62 -12.66 11.76
C MET A 481 2.85 -13.04 13.22
N GLN A 482 1.80 -12.97 14.05
CA GLN A 482 1.85 -13.40 15.44
C GLN A 482 2.14 -14.90 15.56
N ALA A 483 1.51 -15.72 14.71
CA ALA A 483 1.75 -17.16 14.68
C ALA A 483 3.21 -17.50 14.35
N CYS A 484 3.80 -16.84 13.36
CA CYS A 484 5.20 -17.09 12.97
C CYS A 484 6.18 -16.68 14.09
N LEU A 485 5.92 -15.57 14.80
CA LEU A 485 6.75 -15.17 15.94
C LEU A 485 6.58 -16.08 17.16
N LEU A 486 5.37 -16.59 17.41
CA LEU A 486 5.09 -17.53 18.50
C LEU A 486 5.74 -18.91 18.28
N GLU A 487 5.92 -19.31 17.03
CA GLU A 487 6.47 -20.62 16.66
C GLU A 487 8.01 -20.68 16.71
N GLU A 488 8.67 -19.66 17.28
CA GLU A 488 10.13 -19.54 17.46
C GLU A 488 10.95 -20.08 16.27
N GLY A 489 11.26 -19.20 15.32
CA GLY A 489 12.16 -19.53 14.21
C GLY A 489 11.51 -19.62 12.83
N ILE A 490 10.31 -19.05 12.64
CA ILE A 490 9.73 -18.83 11.30
C ILE A 490 9.88 -17.34 10.94
N PRO A 491 10.91 -16.94 10.17
CA PRO A 491 11.03 -15.58 9.67
C PRO A 491 9.88 -15.27 8.70
N CYS A 492 9.20 -14.15 8.91
CA CYS A 492 8.09 -13.76 8.06
C CYS A 492 8.04 -12.26 7.77
N PHE A 493 7.45 -11.92 6.62
CA PHE A 493 7.18 -10.55 6.21
C PHE A 493 5.75 -10.43 5.73
N GLY A 494 4.94 -9.69 6.47
CA GLY A 494 3.53 -9.46 6.14
C GLY A 494 3.29 -8.17 5.37
N THR A 495 2.07 -8.02 4.87
CA THR A 495 1.57 -6.75 4.34
C THR A 495 1.79 -5.66 5.40
N LEU A 496 2.28 -4.50 4.98
CA LEU A 496 2.41 -3.36 5.88
C LEU A 496 1.04 -2.71 6.10
N TRP A 497 0.75 -2.43 7.37
CA TRP A 497 -0.45 -1.74 7.82
C TRP A 497 0.00 -0.63 8.78
N ASP A 498 -0.55 0.58 8.63
CA ASP A 498 -0.07 1.72 9.40
C ASP A 498 -0.48 1.64 10.88
N PHE A 499 -1.76 1.33 11.20
CA PHE A 499 -2.25 1.18 12.58
C PHE A 499 -3.53 0.34 12.74
N VAL A 500 -3.80 -0.02 14.00
CA VAL A 500 -5.08 -0.49 14.55
C VAL A 500 -5.94 0.73 14.90
N SER A 501 -7.13 0.86 14.34
CA SER A 501 -8.19 1.66 14.98
C SER A 501 -8.62 0.95 16.26
N ALA A 502 -8.87 1.67 17.35
CA ALA A 502 -9.45 1.14 18.58
C ALA A 502 -10.77 0.37 18.33
N ASN A 503 -11.40 0.56 17.17
CA ASN A 503 -12.63 -0.12 16.73
C ASN A 503 -12.41 -1.24 15.69
N GLY A 504 -11.18 -1.68 15.44
CA GLY A 504 -10.92 -2.85 14.58
C GLY A 504 -11.12 -2.65 13.08
N SER A 505 -11.38 -1.43 12.59
CA SER A 505 -11.53 -1.16 11.16
C SER A 505 -10.15 -1.04 10.46
N PRO A 506 -9.89 -1.80 9.37
CA PRO A 506 -8.55 -1.97 8.77
C PRO A 506 -8.25 -1.03 7.60
N VAL A 507 -7.00 -0.57 7.40
CA VAL A 507 -6.57 0.09 6.13
C VAL A 507 -5.06 -0.04 5.80
N ILE A 508 -4.77 -0.31 4.52
CA ILE A 508 -3.47 -0.66 3.89
C ILE A 508 -2.48 0.50 3.91
N SER A 509 -1.19 0.25 4.24
CA SER A 509 -0.11 1.23 4.01
C SER A 509 0.55 1.02 2.64
N SER A 510 0.70 2.08 1.84
CA SER A 510 1.45 2.09 0.57
C SER A 510 2.93 2.49 0.64
#